data_AF-H3SMQ8-F1
#
_entry.id   AF-H3SMQ8-F1
#
_cell.length_a   1.000
_cell.length_b   1.000
_cell.length_c   1.000
_cell.angle_alpha   90.00
_cell.angle_beta   90.00
_cell.angle_gamma   90.00
#
_symmetry.space_group_name_H-M   'P 1'
#
loop_
_entity.id
_entity.type
_entity.pdbx_description
1 polymer ?
#
loop_
_entity_poly.entity_id
_entity_poly.type
_entity_poly.pdbx_seq_one_letter_code
_entity_poly.pdbx_strand_id
1 'polypeptide(L)' 'MRAKQLHTAVKCLGCQRLLANEEAMLVFRTGFCGDIPVGGCEPCVSKHPPLNRMWRVRLTDLPYDSLH' A
#
# COMPACT_ATOMS: atom_id res chain seq x y z
N MET A 1 -18.89 21.30 -13.81
CA MET A 1 -19.49 20.19 -13.05
C MET A 1 -18.39 19.47 -12.28
N ARG A 2 -18.67 19.11 -11.02
CA ARG A 2 -17.79 18.49 -10.04
C ARG A 2 -17.27 17.12 -10.48
N ALA A 3 -15.95 16.95 -10.44
CA ALA A 3 -15.28 15.80 -9.85
C ALA A 3 -13.82 16.21 -9.59
N LYS A 4 -13.52 16.72 -8.38
CA LYS A 4 -12.13 16.84 -7.92
C LYS A 4 -11.57 15.42 -7.88
N GLN A 5 -10.62 15.16 -8.76
CA GLN A 5 -9.89 13.90 -8.86
C GLN A 5 -9.23 13.57 -7.51
N LEU A 6 -9.83 12.66 -6.73
CA LEU A 6 -9.18 11.94 -5.63
C LEU A 6 -8.26 10.83 -6.21
N HIS A 7 -7.51 11.14 -7.26
CA HIS A 7 -6.75 10.17 -8.08
C HIS A 7 -5.53 9.54 -7.37
N THR A 8 -5.34 9.83 -6.08
CA THR A 8 -4.15 9.41 -5.33
C THR A 8 -4.48 8.62 -4.06
N ALA A 9 -5.76 8.40 -3.74
CA ALA A 9 -6.14 7.63 -2.56
C ALA A 9 -5.79 6.15 -2.75
N VAL A 10 -5.07 5.57 -1.80
CA VAL A 10 -4.67 4.16 -1.80
C VAL A 10 -5.32 3.44 -0.63
N LYS A 11 -5.92 2.28 -0.89
CA LYS A 11 -6.50 1.45 0.16
C LYS A 11 -5.41 0.61 0.83
N CYS A 12 -5.23 0.77 2.15
CA CYS A 12 -4.32 -0.05 2.94
C CYS A 12 -4.88 -1.47 3.10
N LEU A 13 -4.10 -2.50 2.81
CA LEU A 13 -4.51 -3.89 3.00
C LEU A 13 -4.64 -4.28 4.48
N GLY A 14 -3.86 -3.65 5.38
CA GLY A 14 -3.90 -3.94 6.81
C GLY A 14 -5.10 -3.32 7.53
N CYS A 15 -5.26 -2.00 7.45
CA CYS A 15 -6.33 -1.29 8.16
C CYS A 15 -7.57 -0.97 7.31
N GLN A 16 -7.57 -1.34 6.02
CA GLN A 16 -8.67 -1.12 5.06
C GLN A 16 -9.08 0.34 4.84
N ARG A 17 -8.36 1.30 5.44
CA ARG A 17 -8.58 2.75 5.24
C ARG A 17 -8.04 3.21 3.89
N LEU A 18 -8.71 4.22 3.32
CA LEU A 18 -8.19 5.01 2.22
C LEU A 18 -7.18 6.02 2.76
N LEU A 19 -5.96 5.97 2.24
CA LEU A 19 -4.85 6.85 2.58
C LEU A 19 -4.66 7.84 1.44
N ALA A 20 -4.68 9.14 1.75
CA ALA A 20 -4.31 10.14 0.76
C ALA A 20 -2.78 10.22 0.65
N ASN A 21 -2.25 10.52 -0.54
CA ASN A 21 -0.78 10.63 -0.76
C ASN A 21 -0.10 11.68 0.15
N GLU A 22 -0.84 12.70 0.58
CA GLU A 22 -0.33 13.74 1.49
C GLU A 22 -0.16 13.23 2.93
N GLU A 23 -0.76 12.08 3.26
CA GLU A 23 -0.42 11.37 4.48
C GLU A 23 0.87 10.58 4.20
N ALA A 24 1.99 11.02 4.78
CA ALA A 24 3.29 10.31 4.83
C ALA A 24 3.22 8.85 5.31
N MET A 25 2.02 8.34 5.60
CA MET A 25 1.72 6.99 6.01
C MET A 25 1.80 5.96 4.87
N LEU A 26 1.67 6.33 3.59
CA LEU A 26 1.68 5.34 2.49
C LEU A 26 3.11 4.91 2.14
N VAL A 27 3.41 3.63 2.33
CA VAL A 27 4.76 3.09 2.08
C VAL A 27 4.90 2.54 0.67
N PHE A 28 3.87 1.88 0.12
CA PHE A 28 3.94 1.28 -1.22
C PHE A 28 2.59 0.99 -1.86
N ARG A 29 2.61 0.72 -3.17
CA ARG A 29 1.46 0.31 -4.00
C ARG A 29 1.78 -1.02 -4.68
N THR A 30 0.82 -1.95 -4.71
CA THR A 30 1.03 -3.35 -5.17
C THR A 30 0.13 -3.76 -6.33
N GLY A 31 -0.95 -3.04 -6.54
CA GLY A 31 -2.00 -3.40 -7.50
C GLY A 31 -3.26 -2.58 -7.25
N PHE A 32 -4.41 -3.14 -7.64
CA PHE A 32 -5.71 -2.49 -7.55
C PHE A 32 -6.78 -3.44 -6.95
N CYS A 33 -7.76 -2.85 -6.26
CA CYS A 33 -8.99 -3.50 -5.84
C CYS A 33 -10.16 -2.71 -6.46
N GLY A 34 -10.71 -3.22 -7.56
CA GLY A 34 -11.54 -2.42 -8.46
C GLY A 34 -10.70 -1.28 -9.06
N ASP A 35 -11.20 -0.05 -9.01
CA ASP A 35 -10.49 1.14 -9.52
C ASP A 35 -9.58 1.81 -8.47
N ILE A 36 -9.51 1.25 -7.26
CA ILE A 36 -8.76 1.85 -6.15
C ILE A 36 -7.40 1.14 -6.02
N PRO A 37 -6.27 1.86 -6.12
CA PRO A 37 -4.96 1.26 -5.89
C PRO A 37 -4.84 0.76 -4.45
N VAL A 38 -4.15 -0.37 -4.27
CA VAL A 38 -3.92 -0.99 -2.94
C VAL A 38 -2.45 -0.92 -2.53
N GLY A 39 -2.23 -0.82 -1.23
CA GLY A 39 -0.92 -0.62 -0.64
C GLY A 39 -0.86 -0.97 0.83
N GLY A 40 0.19 -0.52 1.51
CA GLY A 40 0.34 -0.65 2.95
C GLY A 40 0.77 0.67 3.59
N CYS A 41 0.16 1.01 4.74
CA CYS A 41 0.69 2.10 5.56
C CYS A 41 1.81 1.63 6.48
N GLU A 42 2.66 2.56 6.90
CA GLU A 42 3.78 2.31 7.81
C GLU A 42 3.36 1.56 9.09
N PRO A 43 2.30 1.95 9.82
CA PRO A 43 1.88 1.20 11.00
C PRO A 43 1.48 -0.25 10.71
N CYS A 44 0.86 -0.51 9.55
CA CYS A 44 0.45 -1.85 9.17
C CYS A 44 1.64 -2.69 8.66
N VAL A 45 2.55 -2.08 7.91
CA VAL A 45 3.79 -2.73 7.45
C VAL A 45 4.65 -3.17 8.63
N SER A 46 4.73 -2.36 9.69
CA SER A 46 5.50 -2.71 10.90
C SER A 46 4.85 -3.80 11.74
N LYS A 47 3.52 -3.96 11.69
CA LYS A 47 2.77 -4.91 12.54
C LYS A 47 2.43 -6.23 11.84
N HIS A 48 2.37 -6.25 10.52
CA HIS A 48 1.91 -7.41 9.75
C HIS A 48 3.05 -7.96 8.89
N PRO A 49 3.65 -9.11 9.27
CA PRO A 49 4.77 -9.71 8.52
C PRO A 49 4.52 -9.91 7.02
N PRO A 50 3.32 -10.31 6.56
CA PRO A 50 3.03 -10.40 5.13
C PRO A 50 3.14 -9.06 4.40
N LEU A 51 2.64 -7.97 5.01
CA LEU A 51 2.72 -6.63 4.42
C LEU A 51 4.16 -6.12 4.39
N ASN A 52 4.94 -6.40 5.43
CA ASN A 52 6.38 -6.13 5.46
C ASN A 52 7.10 -6.85 4.31
N ARG A 53 6.79 -8.12 4.11
CA ARG A 53 7.38 -8.93 3.05
C ARG A 53 7.04 -8.37 1.66
N MET A 54 5.77 -8.01 1.41
CA MET A 54 5.38 -7.36 0.16
C MET A 54 6.11 -6.03 -0.06
N TRP A 55 6.31 -5.23 1.00
CA TRP A 55 7.10 -4.00 0.92
C TRP A 55 8.56 -4.29 0.54
N ARG A 56 9.18 -5.27 1.19
CA ARG A 56 10.56 -5.68 0.92
C ARG A 56 10.75 -6.22 -0.50
N VAL A 57 9.78 -6.96 -1.06
CA VAL A 57 9.78 -7.34 -2.49
C VAL A 57 9.92 -6.11 -3.36
N ARG A 58 9.11 -5.08 -3.08
CA ARG A 58 9.12 -3.84 -3.87
C ARG A 58 10.44 -3.07 -3.78
N LEU A 59 11.15 -3.17 -2.65
CA LEU A 59 12.43 -2.49 -2.44
C LEU A 59 13.64 -3.24 -2.99
N THR A 60 13.58 -4.57 -3.06
CA THR A 60 14.75 -5.41 -3.32
C THR A 60 14.69 -6.16 -4.65
N ASP A 61 13.57 -6.08 -5.37
CA ASP A 61 13.25 -6.90 -6.55
C ASP A 61 13.42 -8.42 -6.32
N LEU A 62 13.52 -8.86 -5.06
CA LEU A 62 13.59 -10.27 -4.68
C LEU A 62 12.18 -10.89 -4.68
N PRO A 63 12.04 -12.17 -5.04
CA PRO A 63 10.76 -12.86 -4.97
C PRO A 63 10.19 -12.86 -3.53
N TYR A 64 8.86 -12.82 -3.42
CA TYR A 64 8.17 -12.83 -2.12
C TYR A 64 8.59 -14.00 -1.24
N ASP A 65 8.71 -15.20 -1.80
CA ASP A 65 9.07 -16.41 -1.05
C ASP A 65 10.53 -16.45 -0.62
N SER A 66 11.39 -15.61 -1.21
CA SER A 66 12.81 -15.50 -0.86
C SER A 66 13.07 -14.57 0.32
N LEU A 67 12.07 -13.80 0.74
CA LEU A 67 12.17 -12.88 1.86
C LEU A 67 11.67 -13.59 3.12
N HIS A 68 12.58 -14.15 3.92
CA HIS A 68 12.24 -14.74 5.22
C HIS A 68 11.87 -13.66 6.24
#